data_AF-A0A3C0XL43-F1
#
_entry.id   AF-A0A3C0XL43-F1
#
_cell.length_a   1.000
_cell.length_b   1.000
_cell.length_c   1.000
_cell.angle_alpha   90.00
_cell.angle_beta   90.00
_cell.angle_gamma   90.00
#
_symmetry.space_group_name_H-M   'P 1'
#
loop_
_entity.id
_entity.type
_entity.pdbx_description
1 polymer ?
#
loop_
_entity_poly.entity_id
_entity_poly.type
_entity_poly.pdbx_seq_one_letter_code
_entity_poly.pdbx_strand_id
1 'polypeptide(L)'
;MLIREEPATELTVATRILAHANALAGDGRIVLLTGEVVYLASEGISNHTMTPYDVTIVRLRDGVELFGTPPGDVGRYLDALRARPEARAAALAADGTIVTADSLPSVIVTLLHRPWDEAEAQAKAAGALIGAYPVS
;
A
#
# COMPACT_ATOMS: atom_id res chain seq x y z
N MET A 1 10.76 14.64 11.27
CA MET A 1 10.40 14.23 9.89
C MET A 1 8.89 14.05 9.91
N LEU A 2 8.14 14.89 9.20
CA LEU A 2 6.66 14.85 9.23
C LEU A 2 6.20 13.74 8.28
N ILE A 3 5.41 12.79 8.78
CA ILE A 3 4.64 11.89 7.91
C ILE A 3 3.74 12.77 7.06
N ARG A 4 3.73 12.57 5.75
CA ARG A 4 2.73 13.23 4.90
C ARG A 4 1.41 12.46 5.07
N GLU A 5 0.43 13.09 5.70
CA GLU A 5 -0.85 12.46 6.04
C GLU A 5 -1.61 11.96 4.81
N GLU A 6 -1.52 12.69 3.69
CA GLU A 6 -2.22 12.35 2.44
C GLU A 6 -1.70 11.03 1.82
N PRO A 7 -0.40 10.82 1.53
CA PRO A 7 0.13 9.53 1.08
C PRO A 7 -0.18 8.34 2.00
N ALA A 8 -0.14 8.57 3.32
CA ALA A 8 -0.47 7.53 4.29
C ALA A 8 -1.96 7.13 4.23
N THR A 9 -2.84 8.12 4.01
CA THR A 9 -4.27 7.89 3.85
C THR A 9 -4.58 7.15 2.55
N GLU A 10 -4.04 7.60 1.42
CA GLU A 10 -4.23 6.94 0.12
C GLU A 10 -3.77 5.48 0.15
N LEU A 11 -2.59 5.23 0.70
CA LEU A 11 -2.06 3.89 0.87
C LEU A 11 -2.97 3.02 1.75
N THR A 12 -3.46 3.57 2.85
CA THR A 12 -4.36 2.86 3.77
C THR A 12 -5.66 2.47 3.06
N VAL A 13 -6.26 3.39 2.30
CA VAL A 13 -7.48 3.11 1.52
C VAL A 13 -7.21 2.01 0.49
N ALA A 14 -6.14 2.12 -0.29
CA ALA A 14 -5.78 1.11 -1.29
C ALA A 14 -5.56 -0.28 -0.65
N THR A 15 -4.85 -0.31 0.48
CA THR A 15 -4.58 -1.54 1.25
C THR A 15 -5.89 -2.20 1.67
N ARG A 16 -6.83 -1.43 2.23
CA ARG A 16 -8.10 -1.97 2.74
C ARG A 16 -9.05 -2.39 1.62
N ILE A 17 -9.04 -1.70 0.48
CA ILE A 17 -9.76 -2.13 -0.73
C ILE A 17 -9.26 -3.52 -1.16
N LEU A 18 -7.94 -3.69 -1.32
CA LEU A 18 -7.37 -4.96 -1.76
C LEU A 18 -7.52 -6.09 -0.74
N ALA A 19 -7.39 -5.78 0.56
CA ALA A 19 -7.61 -6.73 1.63
C ALA A 19 -9.07 -7.22 1.65
N HIS A 20 -10.04 -6.30 1.55
CA HIS A 20 -11.46 -6.65 1.46
C HIS A 20 -11.76 -7.57 0.27
N ALA A 21 -11.12 -7.33 -0.87
CA ALA A 21 -11.25 -8.14 -2.07
C ALA A 21 -10.44 -9.45 -2.06
N ASN A 22 -9.67 -9.74 -1.01
CA ASN A 22 -8.72 -10.86 -0.92
C ASN A 22 -7.72 -10.90 -2.10
N ALA A 23 -7.28 -9.73 -2.56
CA ALA A 23 -6.42 -9.60 -3.74
C ALA A 23 -4.91 -9.60 -3.42
N LEU A 24 -4.55 -9.53 -2.14
CA LEU A 24 -3.17 -9.63 -1.67
C LEU A 24 -2.86 -11.05 -1.20
N ALA A 25 -1.59 -11.44 -1.28
CA ALA A 25 -1.12 -12.64 -0.58
C ALA A 25 -1.34 -12.52 0.94
N GLY A 26 -1.35 -13.64 1.66
CA GLY A 26 -1.66 -13.66 3.10
C GLY A 26 -0.77 -12.76 3.96
N ASP A 27 0.50 -12.62 3.58
CA ASP A 27 1.49 -11.69 4.17
C ASP A 27 1.84 -10.53 3.24
N GLY A 28 1.16 -10.45 2.08
CA GLY A 28 1.41 -9.47 1.04
C GLY A 28 0.92 -8.09 1.39
N ARG A 29 1.59 -7.08 0.85
CA ARG A 29 1.29 -5.66 1.07
C ARG A 29 1.17 -4.95 -0.26
N ILE A 30 0.64 -3.74 -0.20
CA ILE A 30 0.83 -2.71 -1.21
C ILE A 30 1.73 -1.62 -0.62
N VAL A 31 2.56 -1.00 -1.47
CA VAL A 31 3.48 0.07 -1.10
C VAL A 31 3.34 1.24 -2.05
N LEU A 32 3.64 2.45 -1.59
CA LEU A 32 3.59 3.69 -2.35
C LEU A 32 4.94 4.42 -2.28
N LEU A 33 5.54 4.72 -3.43
CA LEU A 33 6.74 5.54 -3.57
C LEU A 33 6.33 7.01 -3.75
N THR A 34 6.80 7.88 -2.86
CA THR A 34 6.67 9.33 -2.98
C THR A 34 8.05 9.98 -2.95
N GLY A 35 8.49 10.54 -4.08
CA GLY A 35 9.87 11.03 -4.21
C GLY A 35 10.87 9.89 -4.07
N GLU A 36 11.67 9.90 -3.00
CA GLU A 36 12.71 8.90 -2.73
C GLU A 36 12.35 7.92 -1.60
N VAL A 37 11.13 7.99 -1.07
CA VAL A 37 10.71 7.21 0.11
C VAL A 37 9.49 6.36 -0.20
N VAL A 38 9.45 5.16 0.39
CA VAL A 38 8.39 4.16 0.22
C VAL A 38 7.60 4.04 1.51
N TYR A 39 6.29 4.24 1.39
CA TYR A 39 5.29 4.07 2.42
C TYR A 39 4.73 2.65 2.32
N LEU A 40 4.62 1.96 3.45
CA LEU A 40 4.06 0.61 3.56
C LEU A 40 3.48 0.36 4.95
N ALA A 41 2.61 -0.64 5.09
CA ALA A 41 2.15 -1.07 6.40
C ALA A 41 3.34 -1.50 7.28
N SER A 42 3.36 -1.07 8.54
CA SER A 42 4.39 -1.46 9.51
C SER A 42 4.34 -2.95 9.81
N GLU A 43 5.42 -3.47 10.40
CA GLU A 43 5.48 -4.85 10.87
C GLU A 43 4.33 -5.18 11.83
N GLY A 44 3.72 -6.35 11.68
CA GLY A 44 2.62 -6.82 12.52
C GLY A 44 1.26 -6.16 12.26
N ILE A 45 1.17 -5.17 11.37
CA ILE A 45 -0.09 -4.49 11.05
C ILE A 45 -0.89 -5.32 10.04
N SER A 46 -2.18 -5.54 10.35
CA SER A 46 -3.12 -6.19 9.45
C SER A 46 -3.62 -5.24 8.38
N ASN A 47 -3.61 -5.69 7.12
CA ASN A 47 -4.16 -4.94 5.99
C ASN A 47 -5.66 -4.61 6.14
N HIS A 48 -6.42 -5.37 6.94
CA HIS A 48 -7.85 -5.15 7.14
C HIS A 48 -8.15 -4.02 8.14
N THR A 49 -7.22 -3.74 9.06
CA THR A 49 -7.42 -2.80 10.18
C THR A 49 -6.43 -1.65 10.18
N MET A 50 -5.51 -1.62 9.21
CA MET A 50 -4.53 -0.55 9.04
C MET A 50 -5.21 0.83 9.03
N THR A 51 -4.58 1.77 9.71
CA THR A 51 -4.88 3.20 9.70
C THR A 51 -3.72 3.98 9.08
N PRO A 52 -3.91 5.26 8.73
CA PRO A 52 -2.82 6.09 8.23
C PRO A 52 -1.64 6.25 9.23
N TYR A 53 -1.87 5.97 10.51
CA TYR A 53 -0.84 6.03 11.56
C TYR A 53 -0.01 4.77 11.68
N ASP A 54 -0.43 3.67 11.04
CA ASP A 54 0.25 2.38 11.08
C ASP A 54 1.29 2.22 9.94
N VAL A 55 1.61 3.32 9.26
CA VAL A 55 2.54 3.34 8.12
C VAL A 55 3.99 3.43 8.60
N THR A 56 4.84 2.62 7.98
CA THR A 56 6.29 2.76 8.02
C THR A 56 6.79 3.46 6.75
N ILE A 57 7.91 4.17 6.86
CA ILE A 57 8.57 4.86 5.76
C ILE A 57 10.03 4.40 5.67
N VAL A 58 10.43 3.89 4.51
CA VAL A 58 11.82 3.53 4.21
C VAL A 58 12.34 4.31 3.01
N ARG A 59 13.66 4.49 2.90
CA ARG A 59 14.28 5.09 1.71
C ARG A 59 14.38 4.07 0.58
N LEU A 60 13.97 4.45 -0.64
CA LEU A 60 14.00 3.56 -1.80
C LEU A 60 15.42 3.07 -2.11
N ARG A 61 16.43 3.95 -2.04
CA ARG A 61 17.80 3.64 -2.49
C ARG A 61 18.44 2.46 -1.75
N ASP A 62 18.30 2.44 -0.44
CA ASP A 62 19.09 1.58 0.46
C ASP A 62 18.22 0.83 1.49
N GLY A 63 16.90 1.11 1.53
CA GLY A 63 15.98 0.49 2.48
C GLY A 63 16.11 1.03 3.91
N VAL A 64 16.86 2.13 4.11
CA VAL A 64 17.03 2.72 5.45
C VAL A 64 15.66 3.11 6.01
N GLU A 65 15.38 2.62 7.22
CA GLU A 65 14.22 3.02 8.01
C GLU A 65 14.29 4.50 8.34
N LEU A 66 13.23 5.23 8.00
CA LEU A 66 13.09 6.64 8.33
C LEU A 66 12.02 6.86 9.41
N PHE A 67 10.99 6.02 9.45
CA PHE A 67 9.91 6.05 10.44
C PHE A 67 9.21 4.69 10.55
N GLY A 68 8.98 4.19 11.76
CA GLY A 68 8.26 2.93 12.00
C GLY A 68 9.07 1.69 11.61
N THR A 69 8.66 0.51 12.06
CA THR A 69 9.41 -0.74 11.79
C THR A 69 8.93 -1.41 10.51
N PRO A 70 9.80 -1.56 9.48
CA PRO A 70 9.40 -2.19 8.23
C PRO A 70 9.24 -3.71 8.39
N PRO A 71 8.33 -4.33 7.63
CA PRO A 71 8.21 -5.78 7.59
C PRO A 71 9.46 -6.41 6.95
N GLY A 72 9.79 -7.65 7.34
CA GLY A 72 10.98 -8.36 6.85
C GLY A 72 11.02 -8.60 5.34
N ASP A 73 9.88 -8.51 4.63
CA ASP A 73 9.78 -8.68 3.18
C ASP A 73 9.92 -7.36 2.39
N VAL A 74 10.17 -6.22 3.05
CA VAL A 74 10.24 -4.88 2.42
C VAL A 74 11.18 -4.84 1.20
N GLY A 75 12.30 -5.55 1.24
CA GLY A 75 13.30 -5.59 0.16
C GLY A 75 12.70 -5.99 -1.19
N ARG A 76 11.71 -6.90 -1.19
CA ARG A 76 11.05 -7.38 -2.42
C ARG A 76 10.32 -6.26 -3.16
N TYR A 77 9.67 -5.35 -2.44
CA TYR A 77 8.98 -4.21 -3.05
C TYR A 77 9.97 -3.14 -3.51
N LEU A 78 11.04 -2.91 -2.75
CA LEU A 78 12.09 -1.96 -3.14
C LEU A 78 12.76 -2.39 -4.43
N ASP A 79 13.09 -3.67 -4.57
CA ASP A 79 13.71 -4.20 -5.78
C ASP A 79 12.77 -4.08 -6.99
N ALA A 80 11.48 -4.35 -6.81
CA ALA A 80 10.48 -4.18 -7.86
C ALA A 80 10.33 -2.72 -8.32
N LEU A 81 10.32 -1.77 -7.37
CA LEU A 81 10.26 -0.35 -7.68
C LEU A 81 11.56 0.16 -8.35
N ARG A 82 12.73 -0.32 -7.91
CA ARG A 82 14.03 0.04 -8.53
C ARG A 82 14.15 -0.50 -9.95
N ALA A 83 13.57 -1.67 -10.23
CA ALA A 83 13.59 -2.28 -11.55
C ALA A 83 12.73 -1.54 -12.58
N ARG A 84 11.81 -0.67 -12.16
CA ARG A 84 10.89 0.08 -13.03
C ARG A 84 10.83 1.56 -12.63
N PRO A 85 11.64 2.44 -13.26
CA PRO A 85 11.72 3.85 -12.90
C PRO A 85 10.39 4.63 -12.94
N GLU A 86 9.43 4.17 -13.74
CA GLU A 86 8.09 4.72 -13.86
C GLU A 86 7.14 4.26 -12.74
N ALA A 87 7.45 3.17 -12.04
CA ALA A 87 6.60 2.64 -10.99
C ALA A 87 6.56 3.59 -9.79
N ARG A 88 5.36 3.79 -9.25
CA ARG A 88 5.10 4.50 -7.99
C ARG A 88 4.40 3.64 -6.95
N ALA A 89 3.88 2.48 -7.34
CA ALA A 89 3.28 1.54 -6.41
C ALA A 89 3.70 0.11 -6.76
N ALA A 90 3.76 -0.73 -5.74
CA ALA A 90 3.93 -2.17 -5.91
C ALA A 90 3.07 -2.94 -4.92
N ALA A 91 2.55 -4.09 -5.31
CA ALA A 91 1.76 -4.95 -4.45
C ALA A 91 2.11 -6.42 -4.66
N LEU A 92 2.06 -7.21 -3.59
CA LEU A 92 2.15 -8.66 -3.66
C LEU A 92 0.75 -9.26 -3.81
N ALA A 93 0.42 -9.67 -5.03
CA ALA A 93 -0.88 -10.24 -5.38
C ALA A 93 -1.11 -11.61 -4.71
N ALA A 94 -2.37 -12.03 -4.62
CA ALA A 94 -2.78 -13.29 -4.00
C ALA A 94 -2.12 -14.55 -4.61
N ASP A 95 -1.72 -14.49 -5.88
CA ASP A 95 -1.01 -15.55 -6.58
C ASP A 95 0.50 -15.58 -6.32
N GLY A 96 1.01 -14.63 -5.50
CA GLY A 96 2.42 -14.48 -5.17
C GLY A 96 3.21 -13.62 -6.17
N THR A 97 2.58 -13.04 -7.18
CA THR A 97 3.22 -12.13 -8.15
C THR A 97 3.36 -10.73 -7.58
N ILE A 98 4.52 -10.08 -7.79
CA ILE A 98 4.65 -8.63 -7.53
C ILE A 98 4.12 -7.87 -8.74
N VAL A 99 3.07 -7.09 -8.52
CA VAL A 99 2.54 -6.13 -9.49
C VAL A 99 3.12 -4.77 -9.19
N THR A 100 3.57 -4.06 -10.22
CA THR A 100 4.05 -2.67 -10.13
C THR A 100 3.24 -1.79 -11.06
N ALA A 101 2.90 -0.58 -10.64
CA ALA A 101 2.23 0.40 -11.48
C ALA A 101 2.68 1.84 -11.17
N ASP A 102 2.30 2.78 -12.00
CA ASP A 102 2.60 4.21 -11.87
C ASP A 102 1.75 4.94 -10.80
N SER A 103 0.76 4.26 -10.22
CA SER A 103 -0.10 4.80 -9.16
C SER A 103 -0.81 3.68 -8.37
N LEU A 104 -1.34 3.99 -7.19
CA LEU A 104 -2.19 3.05 -6.42
C LEU A 104 -3.48 2.68 -7.19
N PRO A 105 -4.22 3.62 -7.81
CA PRO A 105 -5.34 3.30 -8.70
C PRO A 105 -5.00 2.28 -9.79
N SER A 106 -3.84 2.41 -10.43
CA SER A 106 -3.41 1.47 -11.48
C SER A 106 -3.16 0.06 -10.91
N VAL A 107 -2.67 -0.07 -9.68
CA VAL A 107 -2.58 -1.37 -8.99
C VAL A 107 -3.98 -1.95 -8.72
N ILE A 108 -4.92 -1.13 -8.23
CA ILE A 108 -6.31 -1.56 -8.01
C ILE A 108 -6.93 -2.08 -9.32
N VAL A 109 -6.80 -1.34 -10.41
CA VAL A 109 -7.30 -1.76 -11.73
C VAL A 109 -6.66 -3.07 -12.18
N THR A 110 -5.36 -3.22 -11.96
CA THR A 110 -4.63 -4.43 -12.36
C THR A 110 -5.07 -5.66 -11.57
N LEU A 111 -5.25 -5.54 -10.25
CA LEU A 111 -5.58 -6.67 -9.38
C LEU A 111 -7.06 -7.00 -9.32
N LEU A 112 -7.93 -5.99 -9.40
CA LEU A 112 -9.38 -6.16 -9.24
C LEU A 112 -10.14 -6.11 -10.57
N HIS A 113 -9.49 -5.70 -11.66
CA HIS A 113 -10.12 -5.44 -12.96
C HIS A 113 -11.26 -4.42 -12.90
N ARG A 114 -11.13 -3.42 -12.02
CA ARG A 114 -12.15 -2.39 -11.75
C ARG A 114 -11.52 -1.03 -11.50
N PRO A 115 -12.20 0.07 -11.87
CA PRO A 115 -11.77 1.42 -11.52
C PRO A 115 -11.69 1.64 -10.00
N TRP A 116 -10.82 2.56 -9.58
CA TRP A 116 -10.65 2.94 -8.18
C TRP A 116 -11.98 3.31 -7.52
N ASP A 117 -12.73 4.26 -8.09
CA ASP A 117 -13.97 4.78 -7.51
C ASP A 117 -15.01 3.67 -7.24
N GLU A 118 -15.08 2.68 -8.14
CA GLU A 118 -15.98 1.54 -8.00
C GLU A 118 -15.54 0.61 -6.87
N ALA A 119 -14.24 0.32 -6.78
CA ALA A 119 -13.67 -0.52 -5.74
C ALA A 119 -13.76 0.15 -4.36
N GLU A 120 -13.50 1.44 -4.28
CA GLU A 120 -13.64 2.26 -3.07
C GLU A 120 -15.09 2.30 -2.60
N ALA A 121 -16.04 2.57 -3.51
CA ALA A 121 -17.46 2.61 -3.17
C ALA A 121 -17.95 1.28 -2.59
N GLN A 122 -17.48 0.14 -3.12
CA GLN A 122 -17.85 -1.19 -2.62
C GLN A 122 -17.23 -1.48 -1.26
N ALA A 123 -15.93 -1.23 -1.09
CA ALA A 123 -15.27 -1.38 0.19
C ALA A 123 -15.94 -0.50 1.27
N LYS A 124 -16.31 0.74 0.92
CA LYS A 124 -17.05 1.65 1.79
C LYS A 124 -18.42 1.10 2.17
N ALA A 125 -19.21 0.63 1.20
CA ALA A 125 -20.53 0.05 1.44
C ALA A 125 -20.47 -1.20 2.35
N ALA A 126 -19.38 -1.96 2.28
CA ALA A 126 -19.13 -3.12 3.13
C ALA A 126 -18.55 -2.76 4.52
N GLY A 127 -18.35 -1.48 4.83
CA GLY A 127 -17.72 -1.03 6.08
C GLY A 127 -16.21 -1.27 6.16
N ALA A 128 -15.58 -1.71 5.07
CA ALA A 128 -14.16 -2.06 5.04
C ALA A 128 -13.22 -0.85 5.16
N LEU A 129 -13.74 0.39 5.04
CA LEU A 129 -12.95 1.63 5.15
C LEU A 129 -13.18 2.41 6.46
N ILE A 130 -13.87 1.83 7.45
CA ILE A 130 -14.08 2.46 8.76
C ILE A 130 -12.72 2.67 9.46
N GLY A 131 -12.32 3.91 9.69
CA GLY A 131 -11.01 4.29 10.27
C GLY A 131 -9.86 4.37 9.25
N ALA A 132 -10.15 4.21 7.96
CA ALA A 132 -9.15 4.36 6.89
C ALA A 132 -8.84 5.83 6.58
N TYR A 133 -9.76 6.73 6.91
CA TYR A 133 -9.60 8.17 6.78
C TYR A 133 -9.37 8.78 8.16
N PRO A 134 -8.53 9.83 8.28
CA PRO A 134 -8.40 10.58 9.51
C PRO A 134 -9.75 11.18 9.92
N VAL A 135 -10.01 11.21 11.24
CA VAL A 135 -11.16 11.90 11.80
C VAL A 135 -10.93 13.41 11.67
N SER A 136 -11.81 14.07 10.91
CA SER A 136 -11.90 15.52 10.76
C SER A 136 -12.41 16.21 12.02
#